data_AF-B9TH47-F1
#
_entry.id   AF-B9TH47-F1
#
_cell.length_a   1.000
_cell.length_b   1.000
_cell.length_c   1.000
_cell.angle_alpha   90.00
_cell.angle_beta   90.00
_cell.angle_gamma   90.00
#
_symmetry.space_group_name_H-M   'P 1'
#
loop_
_entity.id
_entity.type
_entity.pdbx_description
1 polymer ?
#
loop_
_entity_poly.entity_id
_entity_poly.type
_entity_poly.pdbx_seq_one_letter_code
_entity_poly.pdbx_strand_id
1 'polypeptide(L)'
;MVGRERHKPYERPPLSKAVLVAAEEPRLDVLPQEVWALGDIDLLNGSDAVDLDVSKRQIRLASGQVLAYDMCLLATGGEPNALASAPAGHPHVHYMRTLEDARRLRV
;
A
#
# COMPACT_ATOMS: atom_id res chain seq x y z
N MET A 1 -8.65 -3.00 -8.89
CA MET A 1 -8.09 -3.01 -7.53
C MET A 1 -7.64 -1.60 -7.14
N VAL A 2 -7.96 -1.17 -5.92
CA VAL A 2 -7.68 0.19 -5.43
C VAL A 2 -6.67 0.10 -4.28
N GLY A 3 -5.67 0.98 -4.26
CA GLY A 3 -4.68 1.03 -3.20
C GLY A 3 -4.10 2.42 -2.99
N ARG A 4 -3.94 2.81 -1.72
CA ARG A 4 -3.39 4.12 -1.32
C ARG A 4 -1.90 4.32 -1.64
N GLU A 5 -1.12 3.23 -1.69
CA GLU A 5 0.29 3.33 -2.07
C GLU A 5 0.43 3.55 -3.58
N ARG A 6 1.37 4.39 -3.99
CA ARG A 6 1.64 4.69 -5.41
C ARG A 6 2.28 3.53 -6.17
N HIS A 7 2.76 2.53 -5.44
CA HIS A 7 3.43 1.36 -5.98
C HIS A 7 2.42 0.30 -6.43
N LYS A 8 2.78 -0.49 -7.46
CA LYS A 8 2.08 -1.74 -7.75
C LYS A 8 2.20 -2.69 -6.55
N PRO A 9 1.31 -3.69 -6.41
CA PRO A 9 1.44 -4.71 -5.37
C PRO A 9 2.84 -5.33 -5.32
N TYR A 10 3.37 -5.47 -4.11
CA TYR A 10 4.74 -5.90 -3.88
C TYR A 10 4.86 -6.70 -2.58
N GLU A 11 5.93 -7.49 -2.48
CA GLU A 11 6.25 -8.29 -1.31
C GLU A 11 6.71 -7.41 -0.14
N ARG A 12 5.97 -7.45 0.96
CA ARG A 12 6.34 -6.73 2.19
C ARG A 12 7.42 -7.42 3.05
N PRO A 13 7.54 -8.76 3.12
CA PRO A 13 8.55 -9.41 3.98
C PRO A 13 10.01 -8.96 3.75
N PRO A 14 10.46 -8.67 2.50
CA PRO A 14 11.81 -8.17 2.24
C PRO A 14 12.08 -6.74 2.74
N LEU A 15 11.04 -5.94 3.03
CA LEU A 15 11.19 -4.54 3.48
C LEU A 15 12.05 -4.43 4.74
N SER A 16 11.88 -5.36 5.67
CA SER A 16 12.64 -5.42 6.94
C SER A 16 14.01 -6.11 6.82
N LYS A 17 14.39 -6.55 5.61
CA LYS A 17 15.55 -7.41 5.36
C LYS A 17 16.36 -6.87 4.19
N ALA A 18 16.29 -7.53 3.04
CA ALA A 18 17.08 -7.23 1.86
C ALA A 18 16.95 -5.76 1.43
N VAL A 19 15.77 -5.16 1.53
CA VAL A 19 15.59 -3.73 1.18
C VAL A 19 16.39 -2.81 2.10
N LEU A 20 16.50 -3.10 3.39
CA LEU A 20 17.25 -2.26 4.34
C LEU A 20 18.76 -2.39 4.19
N VAL A 21 19.26 -3.59 3.85
CA VAL A 21 20.70 -3.91 3.94
C VAL A 21 21.41 -3.98 2.60
N ALA A 22 20.70 -4.20 1.50
CA ALA A 22 21.32 -4.30 0.19
C ALA A 22 21.79 -2.93 -0.31
N ALA A 23 22.88 -2.92 -1.09
CA ALA A 23 23.36 -1.71 -1.76
C ALA A 23 22.33 -1.19 -2.77
N GLU A 24 21.70 -2.11 -3.51
CA GLU A 24 20.63 -1.82 -4.46
C GLU A 24 19.31 -2.40 -3.97
N GLU A 25 18.20 -1.72 -4.27
CA GLU A 25 16.87 -2.21 -3.86
C GLU A 25 16.52 -3.49 -4.63
N PRO A 26 16.17 -4.59 -3.95
CA PRO A 26 15.80 -5.83 -4.62
C PRO A 26 14.49 -5.69 -5.38
N ARG A 27 14.25 -6.59 -6.34
CA ARG A 27 12.95 -6.72 -6.99
C ARG A 27 11.90 -7.19 -5.98
N LEU A 28 10.77 -6.49 -5.91
CA LEU A 28 9.69 -6.75 -4.93
C LEU A 28 8.37 -7.20 -5.58
N ASP A 29 8.34 -7.43 -6.88
CA ASP A 29 7.10 -7.80 -7.57
C ASP A 29 6.47 -9.06 -6.96
N VAL A 30 5.18 -8.97 -6.60
CA VAL A 30 4.42 -10.14 -6.10
C VAL A 30 4.01 -11.09 -7.23
N LEU A 31 3.93 -10.57 -8.46
CA LEU A 31 3.60 -11.33 -9.67
C LEU A 31 4.43 -10.82 -10.86
N PRO A 32 4.76 -11.69 -11.83
CA PRO A 32 5.38 -11.29 -13.09
C PRO A 32 4.55 -10.25 -13.85
N GLN A 33 5.19 -9.41 -14.65
CA GLN A 33 4.53 -8.32 -15.38
C GLN A 33 3.47 -8.83 -16.37
N GLU A 34 3.73 -9.99 -16.97
CA GLU A 34 2.87 -10.65 -17.95
C GLU A 34 1.54 -11.09 -17.33
N VAL A 35 1.55 -11.49 -16.05
CA VAL A 35 0.35 -11.90 -15.32
C VAL A 35 -0.60 -10.73 -15.13
N TRP A 36 -0.07 -9.53 -14.83
CA TRP A 36 -0.89 -8.32 -14.72
C TRP A 36 -1.54 -7.92 -16.06
N ALA A 37 -0.81 -8.10 -17.17
CA ALA A 37 -1.32 -7.78 -18.50
C ALA A 37 -2.42 -8.75 -18.98
N LEU A 38 -2.32 -10.03 -18.59
CA LEU A 38 -3.30 -11.05 -18.95
C LEU A 38 -4.54 -11.07 -18.05
N GLY A 39 -4.43 -10.55 -16.82
CA GLY A 39 -5.46 -10.69 -15.80
C GLY A 39 -6.67 -9.74 -15.91
N ASP A 40 -6.68 -8.82 -16.89
CA ASP A 40 -7.70 -7.75 -17.03
C ASP A 40 -7.97 -7.02 -15.69
N ILE A 41 -6.89 -6.57 -15.04
CA ILE A 41 -6.94 -5.94 -13.72
C ILE A 41 -6.61 -4.45 -13.83
N ASP A 42 -7.61 -3.60 -13.63
CA ASP A 42 -7.40 -2.17 -13.46
C ASP A 42 -6.74 -1.87 -12.11
N LEU A 43 -5.54 -1.29 -12.12
CA LEU A 43 -4.81 -0.89 -10.92
C LEU A 43 -4.94 0.61 -10.67
N LEU A 44 -5.72 0.99 -9.66
CA LEU A 44 -5.85 2.36 -9.18
C LEU A 44 -4.92 2.54 -7.98
N ASN A 45 -3.63 2.73 -8.26
CA ASN A 45 -2.60 3.01 -7.25
C ASN A 45 -2.65 4.48 -6.82
N GLY A 46 -2.12 4.79 -5.64
CA GLY A 46 -2.19 6.16 -5.08
C GLY A 46 -3.62 6.66 -4.84
N SER A 47 -4.59 5.75 -4.79
CA SER A 47 -6.01 6.06 -4.67
C SER A 47 -6.51 5.59 -3.32
N ASP A 48 -6.75 6.55 -2.43
CA ASP A 48 -7.27 6.24 -1.10
C ASP A 48 -8.79 6.09 -1.15
N ALA A 49 -9.30 4.96 -0.65
CA ALA A 49 -10.73 4.70 -0.54
C ALA A 49 -11.20 5.16 0.85
N VAL A 50 -11.92 6.28 0.88
CA VAL A 50 -12.24 7.00 2.13
C VAL A 50 -13.63 6.70 2.68
N ASP A 51 -14.48 6.05 1.89
CA ASP A 51 -15.86 5.74 2.28
C ASP A 51 -16.39 4.53 1.49
N LEU A 52 -17.16 3.69 2.17
CA LEU A 52 -17.81 2.50 1.59
C LEU A 52 -19.31 2.55 1.89
N ASP A 53 -20.11 2.84 0.88
CA ASP A 53 -21.58 2.77 0.96
C ASP A 53 -22.04 1.39 0.49
N VAL A 54 -22.27 0.48 1.44
CA VAL A 54 -22.71 -0.89 1.15
C VAL A 54 -24.14 -0.92 0.60
N SER A 55 -24.98 0.05 0.98
CA SER A 55 -26.37 0.12 0.53
C SER A 55 -26.47 0.47 -0.96
N LYS A 56 -25.63 1.40 -1.41
CA LYS A 56 -25.52 1.81 -2.81
C LYS A 56 -24.49 1.00 -3.60
N ARG A 57 -23.74 0.13 -2.93
CA ARG A 57 -22.60 -0.63 -3.46
C ARG A 57 -21.57 0.27 -4.15
N GLN A 58 -21.11 1.28 -3.41
CA GLN A 58 -20.18 2.29 -3.92
C GLN A 58 -19.00 2.51 -2.99
N ILE A 59 -17.84 2.81 -3.57
CA ILE A 59 -16.64 3.27 -2.87
C ILE A 59 -16.36 4.70 -3.32
N ARG A 60 -16.12 5.61 -2.38
CA ARG A 60 -15.65 6.96 -2.68
C ARG A 60 -14.15 7.04 -2.44
N LEU A 61 -13.44 7.57 -3.43
CA LEU A 61 -12.02 7.85 -3.34
C LEU A 61 -11.79 9.26 -2.79
N ALA A 62 -10.61 9.49 -2.19
CA ALA A 62 -10.20 10.81 -1.70
C ALA A 62 -10.19 11.89 -2.81
N SER A 63 -10.02 11.48 -4.06
CA SER A 63 -10.12 12.36 -5.24
C SER A 63 -11.55 12.86 -5.50
N GLY A 64 -12.56 12.33 -4.82
CA GLY A 64 -13.98 12.57 -5.08
C GLY A 64 -14.61 11.61 -6.09
N GLN A 65 -13.81 10.79 -6.79
CA GLN A 65 -14.32 9.76 -7.69
C GLN A 65 -15.14 8.72 -6.92
N VAL A 66 -16.24 8.26 -7.52
CA VAL A 66 -17.09 7.19 -6.98
C VAL A 66 -17.01 5.97 -7.90
N LEU A 67 -16.77 4.80 -7.31
CA LEU A 67 -16.70 3.52 -8.00
C LEU A 67 -17.87 2.64 -7.55
N ALA A 68 -18.68 2.16 -8.49
CA ALA A 68 -19.69 1.14 -8.21
C ALA A 68 -19.05 -0.26 -8.20
N TYR A 69 -19.62 -1.18 -7.44
CA TYR A 69 -19.18 -2.58 -7.42
C TYR A 69 -20.36 -3.56 -7.32
N ASP A 70 -20.17 -4.77 -7.83
CA ASP A 70 -21.07 -5.90 -7.55
C ASP A 70 -20.64 -6.66 -6.29
N MET A 71 -19.33 -6.90 -6.17
CA MET A 71 -18.69 -7.54 -5.04
C MET A 71 -17.52 -6.70 -4.53
N CYS A 72 -17.37 -6.58 -3.21
CA CYS A 72 -16.29 -5.82 -2.57
C CYS A 72 -15.50 -6.73 -1.63
N LEU A 73 -14.18 -6.82 -1.85
CA LEU A 73 -13.25 -7.47 -0.94
C LEU A 73 -12.45 -6.41 -0.19
N LEU A 74 -12.57 -6.39 1.14
CA LEU A 74 -11.75 -5.55 1.99
C LEU A 74 -10.42 -6.23 2.28
N ALA A 75 -9.36 -5.67 1.69
CA ALA A 75 -7.98 -6.13 1.85
C ALA A 75 -7.06 -4.99 2.32
N THR A 76 -7.55 -4.14 3.23
CA THR A 76 -6.88 -2.90 3.67
C THR A 76 -5.65 -3.13 4.56
N GLY A 77 -5.46 -4.35 5.06
CA GLY A 77 -4.36 -4.70 5.94
C GLY A 77 -4.48 -3.98 7.29
N GLY A 78 -3.36 -3.47 7.79
CA GLY A 78 -3.30 -2.73 9.04
C GLY A 78 -2.15 -1.74 9.05
N GLU A 79 -2.13 -0.89 10.08
CA GLU A 79 -1.14 0.15 10.30
C GLU A 79 -0.31 -0.15 11.56
N PRO A 80 0.95 0.33 11.64
CA PRO A 80 1.72 0.22 12.86
C PRO A 80 1.01 0.92 14.03
N ASN A 81 0.98 0.27 15.19
CA ASN A 81 0.50 0.90 16.42
C ASN A 81 1.48 2.00 16.85
N ALA A 82 1.00 3.24 16.86
CA ALA A 82 1.78 4.36 17.38
C ALA A 82 1.91 4.25 18.90
N LEU A 83 3.15 4.32 19.41
CA LEU A 83 3.45 4.43 20.83
C LEU A 83 3.24 5.88 21.27
N ALA A 84 2.44 6.09 22.32
CA ALA A 84 2.17 7.43 22.85
C ALA A 84 3.43 8.19 23.28
N SER A 85 4.45 7.48 23.78
CA SER A 85 5.76 8.04 24.15
C SER A 85 6.70 8.29 22.98
N ALA A 86 6.38 7.79 21.79
CA ALA A 86 7.18 7.93 20.58
C ALA A 86 6.26 8.11 19.37
N PRO A 87 5.50 9.21 19.27
CA PRO A 87 4.59 9.42 18.16
C PRO A 87 5.34 9.52 16.83
N ALA A 88 4.68 9.15 15.74
CA ALA A 88 5.19 9.39 14.40
C ALA A 88 5.43 10.89 14.16
N GLY A 89 6.48 11.22 13.42
CA GLY A 89 6.83 12.60 13.05
C GLY A 89 8.04 13.19 13.80
N HIS A 90 8.51 12.57 14.88
CA HIS A 90 9.79 12.92 15.46
C HIS A 90 10.95 12.48 14.52
N PRO A 91 11.98 13.31 14.27
CA PRO A 91 13.03 13.02 13.28
C PRO A 91 13.80 11.70 13.49
N HIS A 92 13.83 11.20 14.72
CA HIS A 92 14.52 9.97 15.12
C HIS A 92 13.57 8.81 15.47
N VAL A 93 12.26 8.96 15.24
CA VAL A 93 11.27 7.90 15.47
C VAL A 93 10.70 7.47 14.13
N HIS A 94 10.89 6.19 13.80
CA HIS A 94 10.41 5.60 12.55
C HIS A 94 9.48 4.42 12.84
N TYR A 95 8.40 4.36 12.09
CA TYR A 95 7.53 3.19 11.98
C TYR A 95 7.73 2.56 10.62
N MET A 96 7.57 1.24 10.52
CA MET A 96 7.85 0.50 9.28
C MET A 96 6.66 -0.35 8.83
N ARG A 97 6.12 -0.04 7.65
CA ARG A 97 5.05 -0.80 7.00
C ARG A 97 5.15 -0.77 5.47
N THR A 98 5.51 0.37 4.92
CA THR A 98 5.53 0.69 3.48
C THR A 98 6.95 0.64 2.93
N LEU A 99 7.06 0.63 1.59
CA LEU A 99 8.36 0.71 0.92
C LEU A 99 9.04 2.05 1.21
N GLU A 100 8.27 3.14 1.27
CA GLU A 100 8.73 4.46 1.70
C GLU A 100 9.31 4.45 3.11
N ASP A 101 8.73 3.71 4.06
CA ASP A 101 9.29 3.59 5.41
C ASP A 101 10.66 2.91 5.38
N ALA A 102 10.77 1.82 4.63
CA ALA A 102 12.03 1.09 4.49
C ALA A 102 13.10 1.98 3.83
N ARG A 103 12.76 2.70 2.75
CA ARG A 103 13.68 3.62 2.07
C ARG A 103 14.16 4.75 2.97
N ARG A 104 13.30 5.28 3.85
CA ARG A 104 13.68 6.33 4.83
C ARG A 104 14.69 5.87 5.87
N LEU A 105 14.81 4.56 6.09
CA LEU A 105 15.73 3.96 7.06
C LEU A 105 17.06 3.51 6.44
N ARG A 106 17.19 3.54 5.11
CA ARG A 106 18.46 3.22 4.44
C ARG A 106 19.45 4.38 4.63
N VAL A 107 20.71 4.02 4.88
CA VAL A 107 21.88 4.92 4.99
C VAL A 107 22.77 4.81 3.78
#